data_AF-A0A9E3W3V9-F1
#
_entry.id   AF-A0A9E3W3V9-F1
#
_cell.length_a   1.000
_cell.length_b   1.000
_cell.length_c   1.000
_cell.angle_alpha   90.00
_cell.angle_beta   90.00
_cell.angle_gamma   90.00
#
_symmetry.space_group_name_H-M   'P 1'
#
loop_
_entity.id
_entity.type
_entity.pdbx_description
1 polymer ?
#
loop_
_entity_poly.entity_id
_entity_poly.type
_entity_poly.pdbx_seq_one_letter_code
_entity_poly.pdbx_strand_id
1 'polypeptide(L)'
;MANSKQAAKRAKQAAKQRTANMGLRTTLRTAIKKVKAAIASGDAKAAQAALDANVSTIDRIADKKIIHKNKASRHKSRLAP
;
A
#
# COMPACT_ATOMS: atom_id res chain seq x y z
N MET A 1 -10.05 26.58 10.65
CA MET A 1 -9.00 27.59 10.85
C MET A 1 -8.00 27.08 11.88
N ALA A 2 -6.69 27.28 11.66
CA ALA A 2 -5.67 26.89 12.64
C ALA A 2 -5.47 28.05 13.63
N ASN A 3 -6.26 28.06 14.70
CA ASN A 3 -6.41 29.22 15.59
C ASN A 3 -5.25 29.40 16.59
N SER A 4 -4.19 28.59 16.52
CA SER A 4 -3.00 28.69 17.36
C SER A 4 -1.73 28.40 16.56
N LYS A 5 -0.58 28.90 17.02
CA LYS A 5 0.73 28.63 16.37
C LYS A 5 1.00 27.12 16.25
N GLN A 6 0.61 26.35 17.26
CA GLN A 6 0.73 24.89 17.25
C GLN A 6 -0.19 24.25 16.20
N ALA A 7 -1.44 24.70 16.10
CA ALA A 7 -2.38 24.22 15.08
C ALA A 7 -1.86 24.50 13.66
N ALA A 8 -1.29 25.70 13.42
CA ALA A 8 -0.72 26.06 12.12
C ALA A 8 0.47 25.17 11.76
N LYS A 9 1.34 24.85 12.73
CA LYS A 9 2.45 23.89 12.56
C LYS A 9 1.94 22.48 12.22
N ARG A 10 0.92 22.00 12.94
CA ARG A 10 0.32 20.68 12.69
C ARG A 10 -0.31 20.59 11.29
N ALA A 11 -0.97 21.65 10.83
CA ALA A 11 -1.54 21.70 9.48
C ALA A 11 -0.46 21.54 8.38
N LYS A 12 0.66 22.25 8.51
CA LYS A 12 1.81 22.13 7.59
C LYS A 12 2.41 20.71 7.60
N GLN A 13 2.59 20.13 8.78
CA GLN A 13 3.08 18.76 8.93
C GLN A 13 2.13 17.74 8.31
N ALA A 14 0.83 17.89 8.53
CA ALA A 14 -0.19 16.99 7.98
C ALA A 14 -0.21 17.03 6.44
N ALA A 15 -0.07 18.20 5.83
CA ALA A 15 0.02 18.33 4.38
C ALA A 15 1.23 17.57 3.80
N LYS A 16 2.42 17.74 4.42
CA LYS A 16 3.64 17.02 4.03
C LYS A 16 3.51 15.49 4.19
N GLN A 17 2.92 15.04 5.30
CA GLN A 17 2.70 13.61 5.52
C GLN A 17 1.67 13.03 4.53
N ARG A 18 0.62 13.78 4.21
CA ARG A 18 -0.42 13.37 3.26
C ARG A 18 0.17 13.10 1.88
N THR A 19 1.02 13.98 1.35
CA THR A 19 1.61 13.80 0.02
C THR A 19 2.53 12.57 -0.03
N ALA A 20 3.39 12.39 0.98
CA ALA A 20 4.25 11.21 1.08
C ALA A 20 3.45 9.90 1.20
N ASN A 21 2.43 9.89 2.08
CA ASN A 21 1.59 8.71 2.30
C ASN A 21 0.73 8.37 1.08
N MET A 22 0.32 9.37 0.30
CA MET A 22 -0.40 9.16 -0.96
C MET A 22 0.44 8.37 -1.96
N GLY A 23 1.73 8.72 -2.10
CA GLY A 23 2.65 7.97 -2.96
C GLY A 23 2.74 6.49 -2.58
N LEU A 24 2.96 6.22 -1.28
CA LEU A 24 3.02 4.84 -0.77
C LEU A 24 1.71 4.06 -1.00
N ARG A 25 0.55 4.72 -0.82
CA ARG A 25 -0.75 4.09 -1.10
C ARG A 25 -0.94 3.79 -2.59
N THR A 26 -0.45 4.65 -3.48
CA THR A 26 -0.49 4.39 -4.92
C THR A 26 0.40 3.21 -5.28
N THR A 27 1.63 3.14 -4.75
CA THR A 27 2.53 1.99 -4.95
C THR A 27 1.88 0.68 -4.50
N LEU A 28 1.25 0.66 -3.32
CA LEU A 28 0.51 -0.50 -2.82
C LEU A 28 -0.60 -0.95 -3.80
N ARG A 29 -1.43 -0.01 -4.27
CA ARG A 29 -2.51 -0.32 -5.21
C ARG A 29 -1.98 -0.86 -6.53
N THR A 30 -0.89 -0.29 -7.04
CA THR A 30 -0.24 -0.75 -8.27
C THR A 30 0.32 -2.16 -8.11
N ALA A 31 0.97 -2.47 -6.98
CA ALA A 31 1.47 -3.81 -6.68
C ALA A 31 0.33 -4.85 -6.69
N ILE A 32 -0.78 -4.55 -6.00
CA ILE A 32 -1.98 -5.41 -6.00
C ILE A 32 -2.56 -5.56 -7.42
N LYS A 33 -2.62 -4.48 -8.21
CA LYS A 33 -3.15 -4.51 -9.59
C LYS A 33 -2.32 -5.42 -10.48
N LYS A 34 -0.99 -5.39 -10.37
CA LYS A 34 -0.08 -6.26 -11.16
C LYS A 34 -0.34 -7.74 -10.88
N VAL A 35 -0.45 -8.11 -9.61
CA VAL A 35 -0.74 -9.51 -9.22
C VAL A 35 -2.12 -9.93 -9.73
N LYS A 36 -3.15 -9.09 -9.56
CA LYS A 36 -4.49 -9.38 -10.09
C LYS A 36 -4.52 -9.56 -11.61
N ALA A 37 -3.74 -8.76 -12.34
CA ALA A 37 -3.64 -8.89 -13.79
C ALA A 37 -2.99 -10.23 -14.19
N ALA A 38 -1.93 -10.67 -13.48
CA ALA A 38 -1.30 -11.97 -13.70
C ALA A 38 -2.22 -13.16 -13.34
N ILE A 39 -3.05 -13.02 -12.30
CA ILE A 39 -4.07 -14.02 -11.97
C ILE A 39 -5.13 -14.08 -13.08
N ALA A 40 -5.57 -12.92 -13.59
CA ALA A 40 -6.59 -12.85 -14.63
C ALA A 40 -6.13 -13.44 -15.99
N SER A 41 -4.82 -13.50 -16.26
CA SER A 41 -4.29 -14.17 -17.46
C SER A 41 -4.29 -15.69 -17.39
N GLY A 42 -4.62 -16.29 -16.24
CA GLY A 42 -4.80 -17.74 -16.10
C GLY A 42 -3.51 -18.57 -15.98
N ASP A 43 -2.33 -17.94 -15.98
CA ASP A 43 -1.05 -18.61 -15.76
C ASP A 43 -0.69 -18.61 -14.26
N ALA A 44 -0.84 -19.77 -13.62
CA ALA A 44 -0.55 -19.95 -12.20
C ALA A 44 0.92 -19.70 -11.84
N LYS A 45 1.87 -20.04 -12.72
CA LYS A 45 3.31 -19.81 -12.46
C LYS A 45 3.63 -18.32 -12.53
N ALA A 46 3.10 -17.62 -13.53
CA ALA A 46 3.25 -16.18 -13.64
C ALA A 46 2.58 -15.43 -12.47
N ALA A 47 1.42 -15.90 -12.01
CA ALA A 47 0.73 -15.32 -10.86
C ALA A 47 1.54 -15.47 -9.56
N GLN A 48 2.12 -16.64 -9.31
CA GLN A 48 2.97 -16.88 -8.14
C GLN A 48 4.23 -16.00 -8.17
N ALA A 49 4.93 -15.95 -9.31
CA ALA A 49 6.11 -15.10 -9.46
C ALA A 49 5.78 -13.60 -9.27
N ALA A 50 4.63 -13.16 -9.79
CA ALA A 50 4.16 -11.79 -9.59
C ALA A 50 3.83 -11.52 -8.11
N LEU A 51 3.23 -12.47 -7.41
CA LEU A 51 2.94 -12.36 -5.98
C LEU A 51 4.24 -12.23 -5.18
N ASP A 52 5.20 -13.12 -5.38
CA ASP A 52 6.47 -13.14 -4.63
C ASP A 52 7.26 -11.82 -4.81
N ALA A 53 7.31 -11.30 -6.03
CA ALA A 53 7.95 -10.02 -6.32
C ALA A 53 7.27 -8.81 -5.61
N ASN A 54 5.96 -8.89 -5.38
CA ASN A 54 5.18 -7.76 -4.85
C ASN A 54 4.86 -7.87 -3.35
N VAL A 55 4.94 -9.06 -2.74
CA VAL A 55 4.63 -9.29 -1.31
C VAL A 55 5.50 -8.42 -0.40
N SER A 56 6.82 -8.35 -0.65
CA SER A 56 7.70 -7.52 0.20
C SER A 56 7.33 -6.04 0.19
N THR A 57 6.79 -5.55 -0.94
CA THR A 57 6.35 -4.16 -1.06
C THR A 57 5.08 -3.92 -0.24
N ILE A 58 4.14 -4.86 -0.25
CA ILE A 58 2.90 -4.79 0.55
C ILE A 58 3.25 -4.74 2.05
N ASP A 59 4.11 -5.64 2.50
CA ASP A 59 4.47 -5.75 3.92
C ASP A 59 5.28 -4.54 4.40
N ARG A 60 6.24 -4.05 3.61
CA ARG A 60 7.01 -2.84 3.93
C ARG A 60 6.13 -1.60 4.08
N ILE A 61 5.05 -1.49 3.30
CA ILE A 61 4.08 -0.39 3.41
C ILE A 61 3.21 -0.54 4.66
N ALA A 62 2.88 -1.77 5.05
CA ALA A 62 2.15 -2.07 6.28
C ALA A 62 2.99 -1.77 7.53
N ASP A 63 4.29 -2.08 7.52
CA ASP A 63 5.21 -1.76 8.62
C ASP A 63 5.38 -0.26 8.83
N LYS A 64 5.33 0.54 7.75
CA LYS A 64 5.26 2.00 7.81
C LYS A 64 3.92 2.54 8.34
N LYS A 65 3.01 1.67 8.79
CA LYS A 65 1.67 1.99 9.32
C LYS A 65 0.78 2.77 8.34
N ILE A 66 1.07 2.72 7.04
CA ILE A 66 0.25 3.37 6.01
C ILE A 66 -1.08 2.63 5.84
N ILE A 67 -1.03 1.31 5.99
CA ILE A 67 -2.18 0.42 6.10
C ILE A 67 -2.02 -0.46 7.34
N HIS A 68 -3.14 -0.94 7.89
CA HIS A 68 -3.10 -1.90 9.00
C HIS A 68 -2.55 -3.26 8.54
N LYS A 69 -1.81 -3.96 9.41
CA LYS A 69 -1.25 -5.29 9.12
C LYS A 69 -2.33 -6.30 8.72
N ASN A 70 -3.48 -6.31 9.40
CA ASN A 70 -4.63 -7.15 9.01
C ASN A 70 -5.15 -6.85 7.59
N LYS A 71 -5.11 -5.57 7.16
CA LYS A 71 -5.49 -5.22 5.78
C LYS A 71 -4.48 -5.76 4.78
N ALA A 72 -3.19 -5.69 5.08
CA ALA A 72 -2.14 -6.31 4.26
C ALA A 72 -2.31 -7.83 4.19
N SER A 73 -2.50 -8.49 5.34
CA SER A 73 -2.75 -9.94 5.44
C SER A 73 -3.96 -10.37 4.61
N ARG A 74 -5.07 -9.63 4.70
CA ARG A 74 -6.27 -9.87 3.89
C ARG A 74 -6.01 -9.71 2.39
N HIS A 75 -5.18 -8.75 1.98
CA HIS A 75 -4.79 -8.62 0.57
C HIS A 75 -3.95 -9.81 0.12
N LYS A 76 -2.97 -10.25 0.91
CA LYS A 76 -2.16 -11.44 0.61
C LYS A 76 -3.01 -12.70 0.51
N SER A 77 -3.87 -12.95 1.49
CA SER A 77 -4.77 -14.11 1.52
C SER A 77 -5.73 -14.17 0.33
N ARG A 78 -6.21 -13.01 -0.18
CA ARG A 78 -7.10 -12.96 -1.34
C ARG A 78 -6.37 -13.03 -2.70
N LEU A 79 -5.05 -12.91 -2.70
CA LEU A 79 -4.22 -12.97 -3.91
C LEU A 79 -3.43 -14.28 -3.99
N ALA A 80 -3.35 -15.04 -2.90
CA ALA A 80 -2.80 -16.38 -2.92
C ALA A 80 -3.67 -17.25 -3.84
N PRO A 81 -3.08 -17.94 -4.83
CA PRO A 81 -3.77 -18.91 -5.67
C PRO A 81 -4.22 -20.14 -4.88
#